data_AF-A0A919R2L1-F1
#
_entry.id   AF-A0A919R2L1-F1
#
_cell.length_a   1.000
_cell.length_b   1.000
_cell.length_c   1.000
_cell.angle_alpha   90.00
_cell.angle_beta   90.00
_cell.angle_gamma   90.00
#
_symmetry.space_group_name_H-M   'P 1'
#
loop_
_entity.id
_entity.type
_entity.pdbx_description
1 polymer ?
#
loop_
_entity_poly.entity_id
_entity_poly.type
_entity_poly.pdbx_seq_one_letter_code
_entity_poly.pdbx_strand_id
1 'polypeptide(L)'
;MDKSYWWEFEGWRHELAPYVVLVSAFIEHRLTGAEFEVMFLKLYKTDPTKWEDELFRALDGLFAAVDDYCADPRILEEVGGLDEAGMRSKGESTLRELRAIPGSHRL
;
A
#
# COMPACT_ATOMS: atom_id res chain seq x y z
N MET A 1 5.38 26.36 7.61
CA MET A 1 5.73 25.45 6.50
C MET A 1 6.73 24.49 7.07
N ASP A 2 6.23 23.39 7.62
CA ASP A 2 7.08 22.34 8.15
C ASP A 2 7.72 21.62 6.96
N LYS A 3 9.04 21.68 6.86
CA LYS A 3 9.79 20.88 5.90
C LYS A 3 10.10 19.57 6.62
N SER A 4 9.07 18.77 6.88
CA SER A 4 9.27 17.34 7.11
C SER A 4 9.71 16.79 5.78
N TYR A 5 11.01 16.55 5.70
CA TYR A 5 11.62 16.10 4.48
C TYR A 5 11.28 14.62 4.28
N TRP A 6 11.11 14.23 3.01
CA TRP A 6 10.72 12.89 2.54
C TRP A 6 11.63 11.71 2.99
N TRP A 7 12.57 11.91 3.92
CA TRP A 7 13.44 10.91 4.53
C TRP A 7 13.08 10.54 5.99
N GLU A 8 12.05 11.15 6.58
CA GLU A 8 11.50 10.75 7.90
C GLU A 8 10.66 9.46 7.84
N PHE A 9 10.87 8.59 6.85
CA PHE A 9 10.50 7.17 6.92
C PHE A 9 11.46 6.44 7.88
N GLU A 10 11.57 6.97 9.09
CA GLU A 10 12.52 6.53 10.09
C GLU A 10 12.25 5.07 10.43
N GLY A 11 13.29 4.27 10.21
CA GLY A 11 13.33 2.91 10.68
C GLY A 11 12.83 1.85 9.71
N TRP A 12 12.06 2.10 8.65
CA TRP A 12 11.61 0.97 7.80
C TRP A 12 12.76 0.17 7.18
N ARG A 13 12.56 -1.15 7.05
CA ARG A 13 13.41 -2.01 6.22
C ARG A 13 13.51 -1.45 4.81
N HIS A 14 14.70 -1.55 4.22
CA HIS A 14 14.98 -1.00 2.90
C HIS A 14 14.07 -1.62 1.83
N GLU A 15 13.81 -2.91 1.91
CA GLU A 15 12.93 -3.63 0.98
C GLU A 15 11.45 -3.21 1.13
N LEU A 16 11.05 -2.77 2.33
CA LEU A 16 9.66 -2.44 2.65
C LEU A 16 9.35 -0.96 2.38
N ALA A 17 10.38 -0.11 2.38
CA ALA A 17 10.25 1.32 2.17
C ALA A 17 9.51 1.71 0.87
N PRO A 18 9.72 1.06 -0.29
CA PRO A 18 8.97 1.37 -1.51
C PRO A 18 7.45 1.21 -1.34
N TYR A 19 7.01 0.14 -0.66
CA TYR A 19 5.60 -0.08 -0.37
C TYR A 19 5.05 1.01 0.56
N VAL A 20 5.78 1.31 1.63
CA VAL A 20 5.37 2.33 2.61
C VAL A 20 5.24 3.70 1.95
N VAL A 21 6.23 4.11 1.15
CA VAL A 21 6.21 5.39 0.42
C VAL A 21 5.00 5.45 -0.52
N LEU A 22 4.77 4.38 -1.30
CA LEU A 22 3.70 4.33 -2.28
C LEU A 22 2.32 4.37 -1.60
N VAL A 23 2.12 3.58 -0.56
CA VAL A 23 0.85 3.55 0.20
C VAL A 23 0.61 4.87 0.93
N SER A 24 1.64 5.46 1.55
CA SER A 24 1.52 6.79 2.16
C SER A 24 1.18 7.88 1.14
N ALA A 25 1.82 7.88 -0.03
CA ALA A 25 1.49 8.81 -1.10
C ALA A 25 0.05 8.65 -1.59
N PHE A 26 -0.43 7.41 -1.68
CA PHE A 26 -1.83 7.15 -1.96
C PHE A 26 -2.71 7.73 -0.87
N ILE A 27 -2.59 7.32 0.40
CA ILE A 27 -3.43 7.78 1.52
C ILE A 27 -3.47 9.32 1.63
N GLU A 28 -2.34 9.99 1.43
CA GLU A 28 -2.22 11.46 1.48
C GLU A 28 -2.79 12.18 0.25
N HIS A 29 -3.55 11.47 -0.60
CA HIS A 29 -4.16 11.99 -1.82
C HIS A 29 -3.15 12.56 -2.84
N ARG A 30 -1.88 12.14 -2.77
CA ARG A 30 -0.85 12.49 -3.77
C ARG A 30 -0.94 11.60 -5.01
N LEU A 31 -1.68 10.49 -4.93
CA LEU A 31 -2.01 9.58 -6.02
C LEU A 31 -3.52 9.31 -6.05
N THR A 32 -4.05 9.17 -7.26
CA THR A 32 -5.37 8.56 -7.50
C THR A 32 -5.32 7.05 -7.30
N GLY A 33 -6.48 6.41 -7.20
CA GLY A 33 -6.56 4.95 -7.06
C GLY A 33 -5.98 4.22 -8.26
N ALA A 34 -6.30 4.66 -9.48
CA ALA A 34 -5.74 4.08 -10.71
C ALA A 34 -4.21 4.22 -10.81
N GLU A 35 -3.65 5.37 -10.42
CA GLU A 35 -2.19 5.54 -10.38
C GLU A 35 -1.53 4.63 -9.34
N PHE A 36 -2.14 4.53 -8.15
CA PHE A 36 -1.67 3.66 -7.09
C PHE A 36 -1.71 2.19 -7.52
N GLU A 37 -2.82 1.70 -8.10
CA GLU A 37 -2.98 0.35 -8.60
C GLU A 37 -1.84 -0.03 -9.56
N VAL A 38 -1.62 0.79 -10.61
CA VAL A 38 -0.59 0.52 -11.62
C VAL A 38 0.80 0.43 -10.99
N MET A 39 1.14 1.36 -10.10
CA MET A 39 2.45 1.39 -9.46
C MET A 39 2.63 0.27 -8.44
N PHE A 40 1.58 -0.05 -7.67
CA PHE A 40 1.61 -1.10 -6.67
C PHE A 40 1.74 -2.46 -7.33
N LEU A 41 0.93 -2.77 -8.35
CA LEU A 41 1.00 -4.03 -9.07
C LEU A 41 2.36 -4.24 -9.73
N LYS A 42 2.96 -3.16 -10.26
CA LYS A 42 4.33 -3.21 -10.79
C LYS A 42 5.35 -3.52 -9.71
N LEU A 43 5.29 -2.84 -8.57
CA LEU A 43 6.18 -3.07 -7.44
C LEU A 43 6.05 -4.52 -6.92
N TYR A 44 4.82 -4.94 -6.57
CA TYR A 44 4.53 -6.25 -5.99
C TYR A 44 4.93 -7.40 -6.92
N LYS A 45 4.61 -7.33 -8.21
CA LYS A 45 4.92 -8.41 -9.18
C LYS A 45 6.40 -8.53 -9.53
N THR A 46 7.21 -7.51 -9.22
CA THR A 46 8.66 -7.50 -9.53
C THR A 46 9.53 -7.56 -8.29
N ASP A 47 8.94 -7.63 -7.10
CA ASP A 47 9.65 -7.71 -5.84
C ASP A 47 10.29 -9.10 -5.65
N PRO A 48 11.64 -9.19 -5.63
CA PRO A 48 12.33 -10.46 -5.43
C PRO A 48 12.43 -10.86 -3.95
N THR A 49 11.95 -10.01 -3.03
CA THR A 49 12.15 -10.18 -1.59
C THR A 49 11.36 -11.37 -1.08
N LYS A 50 12.05 -12.28 -0.37
CA LYS A 50 11.40 -13.37 0.35
C LYS A 50 10.93 -12.84 1.70
N TRP A 51 9.70 -12.35 1.73
CA TRP A 51 9.07 -11.83 2.94
C TRP A 51 8.83 -12.93 3.97
N GLU A 52 9.02 -12.58 5.23
CA GLU A 52 8.52 -13.34 6.36
C GLU A 52 6.98 -13.41 6.30
N ASP A 53 6.40 -14.53 6.74
CA ASP A 53 4.96 -14.83 6.61
C ASP A 53 4.03 -13.68 7.00
N GLU A 54 4.32 -12.97 8.10
CA GLU A 54 3.48 -11.86 8.57
C GLU A 54 3.54 -10.65 7.63
N LEU A 55 4.73 -10.28 7.16
CA LEU A 55 4.91 -9.20 6.20
C LEU A 55 4.30 -9.57 4.84
N PHE A 56 4.50 -10.82 4.41
CA PHE A 56 3.91 -11.34 3.18
C PHE A 56 2.38 -11.24 3.23
N ARG A 57 1.74 -11.71 4.30
CA ARG A 57 0.27 -11.65 4.46
C ARG A 57 -0.26 -10.22 4.44
N ALA A 58 0.42 -9.28 5.07
CA ALA A 58 0.02 -7.88 5.06
C ALA A 58 0.08 -7.28 3.64
N LEU A 59 1.15 -7.57 2.89
CA LEU A 59 1.33 -7.12 1.50
C LEU A 59 0.37 -7.83 0.53
N ASP A 60 0.16 -9.13 0.70
CA ASP A 60 -0.78 -9.94 -0.08
C ASP A 60 -2.23 -9.53 0.15
N GLY A 61 -2.59 -9.17 1.39
CA GLY A 61 -3.90 -8.59 1.70
C GLY A 61 -4.14 -7.25 1.02
N LEU A 62 -3.10 -6.42 0.88
CA LEU A 62 -3.19 -5.19 0.09
C LEU A 62 -3.26 -5.48 -1.41
N PHE A 63 -2.53 -6.49 -1.91
CA PHE A 63 -2.63 -6.95 -3.29
C PHE A 63 -4.07 -7.38 -3.63
N ALA A 64 -4.70 -8.18 -2.78
CA ALA A 64 -6.11 -8.57 -2.96
C ALA A 64 -7.05 -7.36 -2.99
N ALA A 65 -6.80 -6.34 -2.16
CA ALA A 65 -7.60 -5.10 -2.19
C ALA A 65 -7.38 -4.28 -3.47
N VAL A 66 -6.16 -4.29 -4.02
CA VAL A 66 -5.85 -3.64 -5.30
C VAL A 66 -6.47 -4.40 -6.46
N ASP A 67 -6.51 -5.73 -6.42
CA ASP A 67 -7.18 -6.57 -7.44
C ASP A 67 -8.71 -6.40 -7.43
N ASP A 68 -9.29 -6.09 -6.25
CA ASP A 68 -10.72 -5.81 -6.06
C ASP A 68 -11.11 -4.35 -6.34
N TYR A 69 -10.14 -3.47 -6.65
CA TYR A 69 -10.40 -2.06 -6.90
C TYR A 69 -11.03 -1.82 -8.27
N CYS A 70 -12.06 -0.97 -8.31
CA CYS A 70 -12.68 -0.51 -9.55
C CYS A 70 -12.81 1.01 -9.58
N ALA A 71 -12.20 1.63 -10.61
CA ALA A 71 -12.21 3.08 -10.78
C ALA A 71 -13.50 3.63 -11.44
N ASP A 72 -14.25 2.81 -12.20
CA ASP A 72 -15.50 3.24 -12.86
C ASP A 72 -16.69 2.94 -11.93
N PRO A 73 -17.39 3.96 -11.39
CA PRO A 73 -18.50 3.75 -10.48
C PRO A 73 -19.64 2.93 -11.07
N ARG A 74 -19.83 2.95 -12.39
CA ARG A 74 -20.89 2.18 -13.06
C ARG A 74 -20.56 0.69 -13.07
N ILE A 75 -19.29 0.36 -13.30
CA ILE A 75 -18.82 -1.02 -13.25
C ILE A 75 -18.84 -1.51 -11.80
N LEU A 76 -18.37 -0.67 -10.87
CA LEU A 76 -18.39 -0.98 -9.44
C LEU A 76 -19.81 -1.27 -8.92
N GLU A 77 -20.82 -0.51 -9.35
CA GLU A 77 -22.22 -0.76 -8.98
C GLU A 77 -22.72 -2.12 -9.51
N GLU A 78 -22.23 -2.56 -10.67
CA GLU A 78 -22.62 -3.82 -11.29
C GLU A 78 -21.91 -5.04 -10.67
N VAL A 79 -20.60 -4.95 -10.45
CA VAL A 79 -19.76 -6.10 -10.07
C VAL A 79 -19.38 -6.11 -8.59
N GLY A 80 -19.61 -5.01 -7.87
CA GLY A 80 -19.09 -4.79 -6.53
C GLY A 80 -17.58 -4.52 -6.51
N GLY A 81 -16.97 -4.68 -5.35
CA GLY A 81 -15.53 -4.47 -5.13
C GLY A 81 -15.25 -3.22 -4.29
N LEU A 82 -14.05 -2.67 -4.44
CA LEU A 82 -13.58 -1.49 -3.71
C LEU A 82 -13.59 -0.25 -4.61
N ASP A 83 -14.22 0.82 -4.13
CA ASP A 83 -13.96 2.16 -4.64
C ASP A 83 -12.63 2.70 -4.10
N GLU A 84 -12.27 3.92 -4.52
CA GLU A 84 -11.03 4.54 -4.09
C GLU A 84 -11.01 4.80 -2.56
N ALA A 85 -12.15 5.13 -1.95
CA ALA A 85 -12.24 5.37 -0.52
C ALA A 85 -12.04 4.08 0.30
N GLY A 86 -12.59 2.97 -0.18
CA GLY A 86 -12.38 1.63 0.37
C GLY A 86 -10.94 1.19 0.20
N MET A 87 -10.33 1.42 -0.96
CA MET A 87 -8.91 1.13 -1.20
C MET A 87 -8.00 1.96 -0.29
N ARG A 88 -8.30 3.25 -0.05
CA ARG A 88 -7.58 4.09 0.93
C ARG A 88 -7.67 3.53 2.34
N SER A 89 -8.88 3.15 2.77
CA SER A 89 -9.11 2.54 4.08
C SER A 89 -8.32 1.23 4.27
N LYS A 90 -8.16 0.46 3.19
CA LYS A 90 -7.27 -0.72 3.17
C LYS A 90 -5.80 -0.34 3.27
N GLY A 91 -5.34 0.64 2.50
CA GLY A 91 -3.97 1.17 2.61
C GLY A 91 -3.62 1.61 4.03
N GLU A 92 -4.51 2.34 4.71
CA GLU A 92 -4.32 2.76 6.10
C GLU A 92 -4.20 1.58 7.06
N SER A 93 -5.06 0.57 6.87
CA SER A 93 -5.05 -0.64 7.69
C SER A 93 -3.78 -1.45 7.49
N THR A 94 -3.32 -1.60 6.24
CA THR A 94 -2.05 -2.27 5.92
C THR A 94 -0.86 -1.53 6.51
N LEU A 95 -0.79 -0.19 6.44
CA LEU A 95 0.31 0.54 7.08
C LEU A 95 0.33 0.35 8.60
N ARG A 96 -0.85 0.32 9.24
CA ARG A 96 -0.95 0.06 10.68
C ARG A 96 -0.46 -1.34 11.04
N GLU A 97 -0.83 -2.35 10.24
CA GLU A 97 -0.39 -3.74 10.40
C GLU A 97 1.13 -3.87 10.21
N LEU A 98 1.67 -3.34 9.11
CA LEU A 98 3.11 -3.35 8.84
C LEU A 98 3.91 -2.72 9.96
N ARG A 99 3.42 -1.62 10.56
CA ARG A 99 4.09 -0.98 11.72
C ARG A 99 4.15 -1.87 12.96
N ALA A 100 3.16 -2.73 13.15
CA ALA A 100 3.05 -3.58 14.33
C ALA A 100 3.88 -4.88 14.22
N ILE A 101 4.28 -5.28 13.00
CA ILE A 101 5.02 -6.52 12.77
C ILE A 101 6.50 -6.34 13.19
N PRO A 102 7.04 -7.20 14.07
CA PRO A 102 8.47 -7.21 14.39
C PRO A 102 9.33 -7.43 13.14
N GLY A 103 10.43 -6.68 13.03
CA GLY A 103 11.30 -6.74 11.85
C GLY A 103 10.78 -5.93 10.67
N SER A 104 9.69 -5.19 10.77
CA SER A 104 9.31 -4.17 9.78
C SER A 104 10.26 -2.96 9.77
N HIS A 105 10.88 -2.70 10.92
CA HIS A 105 11.86 -1.64 11.12
C HIS A 105 13.27 -2.22 11.33
N ARG A 106 14.29 -1.47 10.91
CA ARG A 106 15.70 -1.65 11.21
C ARG A 106 15.88 -1.65 12.72
N LEU A 107 16.59 -2.66 13.21
CA LEU A 107 17.04 -2.78 14.60
C LEU A 107 18.15 -1.77 14.91
#